data_AF-A0A660ZNV6-F1
#
_entry.id   AF-A0A660ZNV6-F1
#
_cell.length_a   1.000
_cell.length_b   1.000
_cell.length_c   1.000
_cell.angle_alpha   90.00
_cell.angle_beta   90.00
_cell.angle_gamma   90.00
#
_symmetry.space_group_name_H-M   'P 1'
#
loop_
_entity.id
_entity.type
_entity.pdbx_description
1 polymer ?
#
loop_
_entity_poly.entity_id
_entity_poly.type
_entity_poly.pdbx_seq_one_letter_code
_entity_poly.pdbx_strand_id
1 'polypeptide(L)'
;MIARIAPALWAFALLILALPLGALAQVSPRDPAADWPAHMSEYKQSHPDAWTFERAWKNRTRQARLARQANEDMIGTGAMARIAGQSVAGDFNVPVFAVSFANTPAEPWPVEELEQALFGWGQSSLTDFYFEISGTRVDVSGSVRGWHALPEDDTWYEGTSSGTNPFNARVGELISHTLLAHDASVDFGLYDNDGPDGIPNS
;
A
#
# COMPACT_ATOMS: atom_id res chain seq x y z
N MET A 1 18.66 -47.94 57.93
CA MET A 1 17.81 -46.78 58.25
C MET A 1 18.00 -45.78 57.11
N ILE A 2 17.11 -45.84 56.12
CA ILE A 2 17.29 -45.22 54.79
C ILE A 2 16.67 -43.82 54.81
N ALA A 3 17.50 -42.79 54.62
CA ALA A 3 17.05 -41.41 54.49
C ALA A 3 16.49 -41.17 53.08
N ARG A 4 15.22 -40.76 53.02
CA ARG A 4 14.52 -40.36 51.79
C ARG A 4 14.86 -38.91 51.46
N ILE A 5 15.46 -38.67 50.29
CA ILE A 5 15.64 -37.34 49.72
C ILE A 5 14.38 -37.00 48.91
N ALA A 6 13.67 -35.95 49.29
CA ALA A 6 12.55 -35.40 48.52
C ALA A 6 13.07 -34.34 47.53
N PRO A 7 12.65 -34.34 46.25
CA PRO A 7 12.98 -33.26 45.32
C PRO A 7 11.99 -32.09 45.49
N ALA A 8 12.53 -30.90 45.76
CA ALA A 8 11.77 -29.66 45.79
C ALA A 8 11.46 -29.19 44.36
N LEU A 9 10.20 -29.25 43.97
CA LEU A 9 9.65 -28.65 42.75
C LEU A 9 9.50 -27.13 42.96
N TRP A 10 10.33 -26.33 42.29
CA TRP A 10 10.09 -24.90 42.12
C TRP A 10 9.53 -24.67 40.71
N ALA A 11 8.21 -24.51 40.62
CA ALA A 11 7.54 -24.03 39.41
C ALA A 11 7.38 -22.51 39.53
N PHE A 12 8.23 -21.75 38.84
CA PHE A 12 8.01 -20.33 38.61
C PHE A 12 7.03 -20.21 37.42
N ALA A 13 5.76 -19.94 37.70
CA ALA A 13 4.80 -19.52 36.69
C ALA A 13 5.01 -18.02 36.42
N LEU A 14 5.66 -17.70 35.31
CA LEU A 14 5.84 -16.34 34.82
C LEU A 14 4.60 -15.97 34.00
N LEU A 15 3.62 -15.34 34.65
CA LEU A 15 2.43 -14.80 34.00
C LEU A 15 2.83 -13.52 33.27
N ILE A 16 3.19 -13.63 31.99
CA ILE A 16 3.42 -12.46 31.12
C ILE A 16 2.05 -11.89 30.77
N LEU A 17 1.68 -10.77 31.40
CA LEU A 17 0.58 -9.92 30.95
C LEU A 17 0.96 -9.35 29.58
N ALA A 18 0.37 -9.87 28.52
CA ALA A 18 0.41 -9.25 27.20
C ALA A 18 -0.45 -7.97 27.25
N LEU A 19 0.18 -6.83 27.54
CA LEU A 19 -0.44 -5.54 27.28
C LEU A 19 -0.55 -5.39 25.76
N PRO A 20 -1.75 -5.11 25.21
CA PRO A 20 -1.86 -4.77 23.79
C PRO A 20 -1.18 -3.42 23.61
N LEU A 21 0.05 -3.43 23.09
CA LEU A 21 0.64 -2.26 22.47
C LEU A 21 -0.25 -1.95 21.27
N GLY A 22 -1.21 -1.05 21.47
CA GLY A 22 -1.94 -0.45 20.37
C GLY A 22 -0.93 0.28 19.51
N ALA A 23 -0.53 -0.32 18.40
CA ALA A 23 0.17 0.38 17.34
C ALA A 23 -0.77 1.49 16.86
N LEU A 24 -0.59 2.70 17.38
CA LEU A 24 -1.23 3.88 16.83
C LEU A 24 -0.57 4.11 15.48
N ALA A 25 -1.34 3.94 14.41
CA ALA A 25 -0.91 4.31 13.08
C ALA A 25 -0.41 5.77 13.15
N GLN A 26 0.88 5.97 12.87
CA GLN A 26 1.48 7.28 12.84
C GLN A 26 0.88 8.04 11.65
N VAL A 27 -0.14 8.86 11.93
CA VAL A 27 -0.61 9.84 10.97
C VAL A 27 0.42 10.95 10.97
N SER A 28 1.23 11.03 9.92
CA SER A 28 2.11 12.19 9.69
C SER A 28 1.24 13.45 9.81
N PRO A 29 1.53 14.36 10.77
CA PRO A 29 0.69 15.53 10.96
C PRO A 29 0.72 16.37 9.69
N ARG A 30 -0.41 16.45 8.99
CA ARG A 30 -0.61 17.53 8.01
C ARG A 30 -0.74 18.80 8.81
N ASP A 31 0.16 19.77 8.60
CA ASP A 31 -0.04 21.11 9.12
C ASP A 31 -1.40 21.63 8.61
N PRO A 32 -2.40 21.86 9.48
CA PRO A 32 -3.72 22.30 9.06
C PRO A 32 -3.70 23.67 8.38
N ALA A 33 -2.64 24.46 8.62
CA ALA A 33 -2.41 25.76 8.00
C ALA A 33 -1.60 25.67 6.69
N ALA A 34 -1.03 24.51 6.37
CA ALA A 34 -0.32 24.32 5.11
C ALA A 34 -1.34 24.16 3.97
N ASP A 35 -1.53 25.26 3.25
CA ASP A 35 -2.23 25.26 1.97
C ASP A 35 -1.42 24.51 0.90
N TRP A 36 -2.14 24.10 -0.14
CA TRP A 36 -1.51 23.53 -1.32
C TRP A 36 -0.56 24.55 -1.96
N PRO A 37 0.56 24.10 -2.55
CA PRO A 37 1.37 24.96 -3.40
C PRO A 37 0.51 25.68 -4.45
N ALA A 38 0.79 26.95 -4.71
CA ALA A 38 -0.06 27.80 -5.56
C ALA A 38 -0.34 27.16 -6.94
N HIS A 39 0.67 26.53 -7.55
CA HIS A 39 0.53 25.86 -8.84
C HIS A 39 -0.43 24.66 -8.79
N MET A 40 -0.52 23.94 -7.66
CA MET A 40 -1.48 22.84 -7.52
C MET A 40 -2.91 23.38 -7.40
N SER A 41 -3.09 24.45 -6.63
CA SER A 41 -4.38 25.14 -6.50
C SER A 41 -4.86 25.72 -7.84
N GLU A 42 -3.96 26.31 -8.63
CA GLU A 42 -4.25 26.84 -9.97
C GLU A 42 -4.59 25.71 -10.96
N TYR A 43 -3.80 24.63 -10.97
CA TYR A 43 -4.08 23.48 -11.83
C TYR A 43 -5.46 22.89 -11.53
N LYS A 44 -5.85 22.80 -10.26
CA LYS A 44 -7.16 22.30 -9.85
C LYS A 44 -8.34 23.18 -10.29
N GLN A 45 -8.12 24.46 -10.55
CA GLN A 45 -9.19 25.34 -11.08
C GLN A 45 -9.56 24.98 -12.51
N SER A 46 -8.58 24.52 -13.31
CA SER A 46 -8.81 24.06 -14.69
C SER A 46 -9.09 22.56 -14.77
N HIS A 47 -8.61 21.78 -13.80
CA HIS A 47 -8.77 20.33 -13.71
C HIS A 47 -9.34 19.96 -12.33
N PRO A 48 -10.67 20.11 -12.13
CA PRO A 48 -11.28 19.91 -10.81
C PRO A 48 -11.04 18.52 -10.20
N ASP A 49 -10.89 17.52 -11.07
CA ASP A 49 -10.68 16.11 -10.71
C ASP A 49 -9.18 15.73 -10.61
N ALA A 50 -8.27 16.71 -10.67
CA ALA A 50 -6.85 16.47 -10.48
C ALA A 50 -6.58 15.84 -9.09
N TRP A 51 -5.77 14.78 -9.09
CA TRP A 51 -5.41 13.99 -7.91
C TRP A 51 -6.58 13.33 -7.17
N THR A 52 -7.75 13.22 -7.80
CA THR A 52 -8.86 12.43 -7.25
C THR A 52 -8.84 11.02 -7.79
N PHE A 53 -8.59 10.04 -6.92
CA PHE A 53 -8.76 8.63 -7.26
C PHE A 53 -10.24 8.24 -7.19
N GLU A 54 -10.79 7.62 -8.22
CA GLU A 54 -12.20 7.21 -8.23
C GLU A 54 -12.41 5.75 -7.78
N ARG A 55 -11.42 4.87 -8.01
CA ARG A 55 -11.58 3.40 -7.96
C ARG A 55 -10.58 2.69 -7.03
N ALA A 56 -10.55 1.35 -7.10
CA ALA A 56 -9.69 0.44 -6.35
C ALA A 56 -9.90 0.46 -4.82
N TRP A 57 -8.90 0.87 -4.04
CA TRP A 57 -8.89 0.71 -2.58
C TRP A 57 -9.93 1.56 -1.83
N LYS A 58 -10.41 2.63 -2.47
CA LYS A 58 -11.52 3.45 -1.94
C LYS A 58 -12.82 2.66 -1.85
N ASN A 59 -13.06 1.74 -2.79
CA ASN A 59 -14.26 0.91 -2.78
C ASN A 59 -14.23 -0.07 -1.60
N ARG A 60 -13.10 -0.75 -1.33
CA ARG A 60 -12.96 -1.62 -0.16
C ARG A 60 -13.13 -0.89 1.17
N THR A 61 -12.56 0.32 1.26
CA THR A 61 -12.73 1.17 2.46
C THR A 61 -14.20 1.58 2.62
N ARG A 62 -14.88 1.93 1.53
CA ARG A 62 -16.32 2.24 1.53
C ARG A 62 -17.15 1.03 1.96
N GLN A 63 -16.87 -0.15 1.41
CA GLN A 63 -17.56 -1.39 1.78
C GLN A 63 -17.37 -1.72 3.25
N ALA A 64 -16.13 -1.65 3.75
CA ALA A 64 -15.85 -1.85 5.17
C ALA A 64 -16.59 -0.85 6.07
N ARG A 65 -16.70 0.41 5.63
CA ARG A 65 -17.46 1.44 6.36
C ARG A 65 -18.96 1.15 6.37
N LEU A 66 -19.53 0.78 5.22
CA LEU A 66 -20.96 0.45 5.11
C LEU A 66 -21.29 -0.80 5.95
N ALA A 67 -20.43 -1.81 5.94
CA ALA A 67 -20.59 -3.01 6.76
C ALA A 67 -20.50 -2.73 8.27
N ARG A 68 -19.69 -1.75 8.70
CA ARG A 68 -19.71 -1.27 10.09
C ARG A 68 -21.04 -0.61 10.43
N GLN A 69 -21.48 0.35 9.61
CA GLN A 69 -22.72 1.10 9.83
C GLN A 69 -23.94 0.16 9.90
N ALA A 70 -24.05 -0.79 8.97
CA ALA A 70 -25.14 -1.77 8.99
C ALA A 70 -25.12 -2.67 10.23
N ASN A 71 -23.95 -2.99 10.77
CA ASN A 71 -23.84 -3.76 12.00
C ASN A 71 -24.12 -2.94 13.26
N GLU A 72 -23.75 -1.65 13.30
CA GLU A 72 -24.14 -0.74 14.37
C GLU A 72 -25.67 -0.65 14.49
N ASP A 73 -26.37 -0.57 13.35
CA ASP A 73 -27.83 -0.59 13.30
C ASP A 73 -28.42 -1.95 13.78
N MET A 74 -27.74 -3.07 13.53
CA MET A 74 -28.17 -4.41 13.98
C MET A 74 -27.83 -4.73 15.44
N ILE A 75 -26.74 -4.20 16.01
CA ILE A 75 -26.37 -4.40 17.43
C ILE A 75 -27.44 -3.77 18.35
N GLY A 76 -28.14 -2.73 17.91
CA GLY A 76 -29.35 -2.21 18.57
C GLY A 76 -30.48 -3.23 18.74
N THR A 77 -30.43 -4.36 18.02
CA THR A 77 -31.41 -5.47 18.08
C THR A 77 -30.89 -6.75 18.76
N GLY A 78 -29.69 -6.72 19.37
CA GLY A 78 -29.19 -7.81 20.23
C GLY A 78 -28.56 -9.02 19.51
N ALA A 79 -28.29 -8.93 18.20
CA ALA A 79 -27.59 -9.98 17.45
C ALA A 79 -26.07 -9.81 17.53
N MET A 80 -25.35 -10.86 17.93
CA MET A 80 -23.88 -10.96 17.81
C MET A 80 -23.50 -11.08 16.33
N ALA A 81 -23.32 -9.94 15.66
CA ALA A 81 -22.95 -9.90 14.26
C ALA A 81 -21.50 -10.40 14.06
N ARG A 82 -21.33 -11.34 13.13
CA ARG A 82 -20.02 -11.88 12.75
C ARG A 82 -19.15 -10.77 12.14
N ILE A 83 -17.90 -10.73 12.57
CA ILE A 83 -16.85 -9.71 12.27
C ILE A 83 -16.44 -9.64 10.78
N ALA A 84 -17.03 -10.46 9.90
CA ALA A 84 -16.68 -10.50 8.50
C ALA A 84 -17.08 -9.19 7.77
N GLY A 85 -16.11 -8.54 7.10
CA GLY A 85 -16.36 -7.37 6.25
C GLY A 85 -16.25 -6.01 6.94
N GLN A 86 -15.95 -5.92 8.24
CA GLN A 86 -15.83 -4.63 8.94
C GLN A 86 -14.45 -3.98 8.82
N SER A 87 -13.46 -4.60 8.21
CA SER A 87 -12.12 -4.01 8.06
C SER A 87 -11.59 -4.27 6.67
N VAL A 88 -10.71 -3.38 6.21
CA VAL A 88 -9.95 -3.63 4.98
C VAL A 88 -9.05 -4.83 5.26
N ALA A 89 -9.22 -5.87 4.46
CA ALA A 89 -8.54 -7.15 4.60
C ALA A 89 -8.40 -7.84 3.24
N GLY A 90 -7.55 -8.86 3.21
CA GLY A 90 -7.27 -9.70 2.04
C GLY A 90 -5.91 -9.40 1.41
N ASP A 91 -5.69 -10.04 0.27
CA ASP A 91 -4.46 -9.95 -0.49
C ASP A 91 -4.51 -8.76 -1.46
N PHE A 92 -3.39 -8.06 -1.56
CA PHE A 92 -3.18 -6.92 -2.44
C PHE A 92 -1.92 -7.18 -3.26
N ASN A 93 -2.07 -7.27 -4.57
CA ASN A 93 -0.96 -7.49 -5.49
C ASN A 93 -0.61 -6.21 -6.23
N VAL A 94 0.64 -5.75 -6.18
CA VAL A 94 1.08 -4.46 -6.71
C VAL A 94 2.12 -4.63 -7.81
N PRO A 95 1.91 -4.08 -9.02
CA PRO A 95 2.94 -4.04 -10.04
C PRO A 95 3.84 -2.83 -9.79
N VAL A 96 5.15 -3.05 -9.86
CA VAL A 96 6.15 -1.98 -9.80
C VAL A 96 6.93 -2.01 -11.10
N PHE A 97 7.05 -0.85 -11.76
CA PHE A 97 7.83 -0.72 -12.98
C PHE A 97 9.07 0.12 -12.69
N ALA A 98 10.24 -0.51 -12.79
CA ALA A 98 11.50 0.22 -12.76
C ALA A 98 11.73 0.86 -14.13
N VAL A 99 12.03 2.15 -14.16
CA VAL A 99 12.26 2.89 -15.41
C VAL A 99 13.53 3.69 -15.34
N SER A 100 14.24 3.75 -16.46
CA SER A 100 15.41 4.60 -16.65
C SER A 100 15.09 5.66 -17.70
N PHE A 101 15.81 6.77 -17.67
CA PHE A 101 15.71 7.80 -18.71
C PHE A 101 16.67 7.48 -19.87
N ALA A 102 16.44 8.08 -21.04
CA ALA A 102 17.30 7.86 -22.21
C ALA A 102 18.77 8.24 -21.95
N ASN A 103 19.01 9.23 -21.07
CA ASN A 103 20.33 9.64 -20.61
C ASN A 103 20.84 8.92 -19.34
N THR A 104 20.14 7.90 -18.84
CA THR A 104 20.61 7.10 -17.72
C THR A 104 21.74 6.16 -18.18
N PRO A 105 22.97 6.27 -17.64
CA PRO A 105 24.13 5.58 -18.20
C PRO A 105 24.13 4.06 -17.95
N ALA A 106 23.53 3.62 -16.86
CA ALA A 106 23.40 2.21 -16.50
C ALA A 106 22.26 2.04 -15.49
N GLU A 107 21.70 0.83 -15.44
CA GLU A 107 20.75 0.42 -14.42
C GLU A 107 21.41 0.50 -13.03
N PRO A 108 20.76 1.11 -12.03
CA PRO A 108 21.41 1.43 -10.77
C PRO A 108 21.50 0.25 -9.80
N TRP A 109 20.57 -0.71 -9.87
CA TRP A 109 20.58 -1.95 -9.06
C TRP A 109 19.78 -3.07 -9.75
N PRO A 110 20.04 -4.35 -9.43
CA PRO A 110 19.24 -5.47 -9.92
C PRO A 110 17.78 -5.36 -9.49
N VAL A 111 16.90 -5.81 -10.38
CA VAL A 111 15.44 -5.70 -10.20
C VAL A 111 14.97 -6.62 -9.08
N GLU A 112 15.61 -7.77 -8.92
CA GLU A 112 15.35 -8.75 -7.88
C GLU A 112 15.67 -8.20 -6.49
N GLU A 113 16.68 -7.33 -6.37
CA GLU A 113 16.99 -6.66 -5.10
C GLU A 113 15.88 -5.67 -4.72
N LEU A 114 15.32 -4.94 -5.71
CA LEU A 114 14.20 -4.05 -5.48
C LEU A 114 12.94 -4.83 -5.09
N GLU A 115 12.67 -5.96 -5.75
CA GLU A 115 11.55 -6.84 -5.41
C GLU A 115 11.69 -7.40 -3.99
N GLN A 116 12.87 -7.91 -3.64
CA GLN A 116 13.14 -8.42 -2.30
C GLN A 116 13.04 -7.32 -1.22
N ALA A 117 13.47 -6.10 -1.52
CA ALA A 117 13.36 -4.97 -0.59
C ALA A 117 11.91 -4.53 -0.38
N LEU A 118 11.08 -4.56 -1.44
CA LEU A 118 9.68 -4.12 -1.37
C LEU A 118 8.75 -5.20 -0.85
N PHE A 119 8.97 -6.48 -1.19
CA PHE A 119 8.01 -7.57 -0.97
C PHE A 119 8.60 -8.80 -0.27
N GLY A 120 9.88 -8.77 0.13
CA GLY A 120 10.51 -9.85 0.88
C GLY A 120 10.09 -9.89 2.35
N TRP A 121 9.89 -11.09 2.90
CA TRP A 121 9.59 -11.27 4.32
C TRP A 121 10.82 -11.06 5.22
N GLY A 122 10.62 -10.43 6.37
CA GLY A 122 11.66 -10.20 7.38
C GLY A 122 12.71 -9.17 6.96
N GLN A 123 12.37 -8.25 6.06
CA GLN A 123 13.23 -7.19 5.53
C GLN A 123 12.74 -5.78 5.91
N SER A 124 11.73 -5.65 6.77
CA SER A 124 11.01 -4.39 6.99
C SER A 124 10.42 -3.83 5.68
N SER A 125 9.94 -4.73 4.83
CA SER A 125 9.41 -4.45 3.51
C SER A 125 7.99 -3.88 3.57
N LEU A 126 7.38 -3.56 2.42
CA LEU A 126 5.96 -3.20 2.36
C LEU A 126 5.08 -4.37 2.82
N THR A 127 5.47 -5.60 2.48
CA THR A 127 4.80 -6.82 2.95
C THR A 127 4.82 -6.90 4.47
N ASP A 128 6.00 -6.79 5.08
CA ASP A 128 6.13 -6.83 6.55
C ASP A 128 5.32 -5.71 7.21
N PHE A 129 5.47 -4.48 6.70
CA PHE A 129 4.83 -3.30 7.24
C PHE A 129 3.31 -3.45 7.24
N TYR A 130 2.69 -3.70 6.08
CA TYR A 130 1.24 -3.79 5.98
C TYR A 130 0.68 -5.01 6.72
N PHE A 131 1.39 -6.13 6.73
CA PHE A 131 1.00 -7.31 7.51
C PHE A 131 0.97 -7.01 9.01
N GLU A 132 2.00 -6.33 9.52
CA GLU A 132 2.10 -5.95 10.93
C GLU A 132 1.05 -4.91 11.32
N ILE A 133 1.01 -3.76 10.64
CA ILE A 133 0.13 -2.64 11.03
C ILE A 133 -1.36 -2.97 10.84
N SER A 134 -1.68 -3.88 9.93
CA SER A 134 -3.05 -4.35 9.74
C SER A 134 -3.48 -5.40 10.75
N GLY A 135 -2.58 -5.88 11.63
CA GLY A 135 -2.85 -7.00 12.52
C GLY A 135 -3.16 -8.27 11.74
N THR A 136 -2.31 -8.59 10.76
CA THR A 136 -2.38 -9.76 9.87
C THR A 136 -3.63 -9.84 8.99
N ARG A 137 -4.27 -8.70 8.71
CA ARG A 137 -5.50 -8.63 7.90
C ARG A 137 -5.24 -8.31 6.44
N VAL A 138 -4.18 -7.58 6.16
CA VAL A 138 -3.78 -7.13 4.82
C VAL A 138 -2.45 -7.81 4.51
N ASP A 139 -2.42 -8.57 3.42
CA ASP A 139 -1.20 -9.10 2.85
C ASP A 139 -0.90 -8.32 1.57
N VAL A 140 0.27 -7.67 1.51
CA VAL A 140 0.71 -6.92 0.32
C VAL A 140 1.84 -7.71 -0.31
N SER A 141 1.67 -8.06 -1.57
CA SER A 141 2.69 -8.67 -2.42
C SER A 141 2.79 -7.91 -3.74
N GLY A 142 3.78 -8.25 -4.55
CA GLY A 142 3.96 -7.59 -5.83
C GLY A 142 5.04 -8.22 -6.66
N SER A 143 5.15 -7.72 -7.89
CA SER A 143 6.28 -8.03 -8.76
C SER A 143 6.89 -6.75 -9.29
N VAL A 144 8.23 -6.75 -9.39
CA VAL A 144 8.98 -5.64 -9.97
C VAL A 144 9.38 -6.02 -11.38
N ARG A 145 8.98 -5.19 -12.34
CA ARG A 145 9.37 -5.30 -13.74
C ARG A 145 10.63 -4.47 -13.96
N GLY A 146 11.54 -5.05 -14.74
CA GLY A 146 12.89 -4.53 -14.86
C GLY A 146 13.00 -3.20 -15.58
N TRP A 147 14.22 -2.65 -15.57
CA TRP A 147 14.50 -1.31 -16.06
C TRP A 147 14.15 -1.16 -17.53
N HIS A 148 13.11 -0.36 -17.78
CA HIS A 148 12.73 0.05 -19.12
C HIS A 148 13.22 1.48 -19.37
N ALA A 149 14.04 1.65 -20.40
CA ALA A 149 14.49 2.95 -20.85
C ALA A 149 13.33 3.70 -21.52
N LEU A 150 12.93 4.81 -20.90
CA LEU A 150 11.98 5.75 -21.43
C LEU A 150 12.55 6.45 -22.68
N PRO A 151 11.69 6.90 -23.62
CA PRO A 151 12.14 7.48 -24.88
C PRO A 151 12.84 8.84 -24.76
N GLU A 152 12.77 9.50 -23.60
CA GLU A 152 13.25 10.87 -23.40
C GLU A 152 14.17 10.94 -22.17
N ASP A 153 14.95 12.03 -22.10
CA ASP A 153 15.83 12.32 -20.97
C ASP A 153 15.04 12.73 -19.72
N ASP A 154 15.68 12.60 -18.56
CA ASP A 154 15.16 13.03 -17.24
C ASP A 154 14.52 14.43 -17.27
N THR A 155 15.23 15.42 -17.82
CA THR A 155 14.78 16.81 -17.90
C THR A 155 13.49 17.03 -18.67
N TRP A 156 13.14 16.12 -19.60
CA TRP A 156 11.87 16.19 -20.32
C TRP A 156 10.68 15.81 -19.43
N TYR A 157 10.85 14.77 -18.60
CA TYR A 157 9.81 14.30 -17.68
C TYR A 157 9.70 15.16 -16.43
N GLU A 158 10.83 15.53 -15.85
CA GLU A 158 10.90 16.27 -14.59
C GLU A 158 10.55 17.76 -14.76
N GLY A 159 10.74 18.29 -15.97
CA GLY A 159 10.68 19.71 -16.24
C GLY A 159 11.65 20.49 -15.37
N THR A 160 11.30 21.73 -15.05
CA THR A 160 12.10 22.59 -14.16
C THR A 160 11.69 22.47 -12.69
N SER A 161 10.87 21.47 -12.33
CA SER A 161 10.25 21.33 -11.02
C SER A 161 10.45 19.95 -10.37
N SER A 162 11.36 19.14 -10.91
CA SER A 162 11.61 17.77 -10.43
C SER A 162 10.32 16.94 -10.33
N GLY A 163 9.43 17.08 -11.33
CA GLY A 163 8.17 16.33 -11.39
C GLY A 163 7.00 16.89 -10.57
N THR A 164 7.20 17.96 -9.79
CA THR A 164 6.18 18.41 -8.82
C THR A 164 5.13 19.36 -9.41
N ASN A 165 5.46 20.09 -10.47
CA ASN A 165 4.56 21.06 -11.09
C ASN A 165 4.00 20.55 -12.42
N PRO A 166 2.69 20.27 -12.52
CA PRO A 166 2.08 19.71 -13.73
C PRO A 166 2.07 20.66 -14.93
N PHE A 167 2.37 21.95 -14.76
CA PHE A 167 2.48 22.89 -15.88
C PHE A 167 3.78 22.76 -16.67
N ASN A 168 4.81 22.14 -16.10
CA ASN A 168 6.12 22.00 -16.75
C ASN A 168 6.70 20.59 -16.69
N ALA A 169 6.24 19.76 -15.76
CA ALA A 169 6.59 18.36 -15.68
C ALA A 169 5.63 17.51 -16.50
N ARG A 170 6.14 16.37 -16.98
CA ARG A 170 5.44 15.40 -17.83
C ARG A 170 5.36 14.04 -17.16
N VAL A 171 5.04 14.04 -15.86
CA VAL A 171 4.89 12.81 -15.07
C VAL A 171 3.74 11.94 -15.61
N GLY A 172 2.71 12.56 -16.18
CA GLY A 172 1.63 11.84 -16.86
C GLY A 172 2.15 11.03 -18.06
N GLU A 173 2.99 11.64 -18.89
CA GLU A 173 3.64 10.98 -20.02
C GLU A 173 4.66 9.93 -19.56
N LEU A 174 5.39 10.15 -18.46
CA LEU A 174 6.25 9.12 -17.85
C LEU A 174 5.44 7.85 -17.55
N ILE A 175 4.32 8.01 -16.84
CA ILE A 175 3.43 6.90 -16.50
C ILE A 175 2.86 6.27 -17.78
N SER A 176 2.37 7.08 -18.71
CA SER A 176 1.78 6.58 -19.96
C SER A 176 2.79 5.81 -20.82
N HIS A 177 4.02 6.32 -20.99
CA HIS A 177 5.07 5.62 -21.75
C HIS A 177 5.43 4.29 -21.09
N THR A 178 5.53 4.28 -19.75
CA THR A 178 5.82 3.07 -18.98
C THR A 178 4.74 2.01 -19.17
N LEU A 179 3.46 2.39 -19.07
CA LEU A 179 2.35 1.47 -19.21
C LEU A 179 2.22 0.95 -20.65
N LEU A 180 2.33 1.83 -21.65
CA LEU A 180 2.30 1.44 -23.06
C LEU A 180 3.42 0.46 -23.43
N ALA A 181 4.61 0.62 -22.87
CA ALA A 181 5.72 -0.30 -23.09
C ALA A 181 5.45 -1.71 -22.54
N HIS A 182 4.58 -1.84 -21.55
CA HIS A 182 4.30 -3.10 -20.87
C HIS A 182 2.93 -3.70 -21.21
N ASP A 183 2.04 -2.94 -21.87
CA ASP A 183 0.67 -3.33 -22.24
C ASP A 183 0.57 -4.70 -22.92
N ALA A 184 1.48 -5.00 -23.85
CA ALA A 184 1.49 -6.27 -24.56
C ALA A 184 2.02 -7.46 -23.75
N SER A 185 2.69 -7.23 -22.61
CA SER A 185 3.43 -8.26 -21.87
C SER A 185 2.96 -8.45 -20.42
N VAL A 186 2.18 -7.50 -19.90
CA VAL A 186 1.68 -7.53 -18.53
C VAL A 186 0.16 -7.64 -18.55
N ASP A 187 -0.35 -8.71 -17.95
CA ASP A 187 -1.76 -8.82 -17.62
C ASP A 187 -2.06 -7.93 -16.40
N PHE A 188 -2.55 -6.72 -16.66
CA PHE A 188 -2.89 -5.76 -15.61
C PHE A 188 -4.08 -6.21 -14.75
N GLY A 189 -4.91 -7.14 -15.24
CA GLY A 189 -6.03 -7.70 -14.48
C GLY A 189 -5.57 -8.46 -13.23
N LEU A 190 -4.33 -8.96 -13.21
CA LEU A 190 -3.73 -9.60 -12.03
C LEU A 190 -3.50 -8.65 -10.84
N TYR A 191 -3.58 -7.34 -11.07
CA TYR A 191 -3.35 -6.30 -10.07
C TYR A 191 -4.62 -5.50 -9.74
N ASP A 192 -5.77 -5.97 -10.23
CA ASP A 192 -7.06 -5.38 -9.92
C ASP A 192 -7.48 -5.76 -8.49
N ASN A 193 -7.22 -4.84 -7.55
CA ASN A 193 -7.34 -5.08 -6.10
C ASN A 193 -8.68 -4.61 -5.52
N ASP A 194 -9.70 -4.33 -6.32
CA ASP A 194 -11.00 -3.86 -5.88
C ASP A 194 -11.86 -4.94 -5.19
N GLY A 195 -11.60 -6.22 -5.45
CA GLY A 195 -12.29 -7.33 -4.79
C GLY A 195 -13.66 -7.65 -5.42
N PRO A 196 -14.42 -8.60 -4.85
CA PRO A 196 -15.39 -9.41 -5.57
C PRO A 196 -16.70 -8.67 -5.90
N ASP A 197 -16.71 -7.79 -6.91
CA ASP A 197 -17.87 -7.69 -7.80
C ASP A 197 -17.84 -8.77 -8.90
N GLY A 198 -16.68 -9.45 -9.03
CA GLY A 198 -16.47 -10.58 -9.94
C GLY A 198 -16.28 -10.14 -11.38
N ILE A 199 -16.03 -8.85 -11.64
CA ILE A 199 -15.86 -8.30 -12.97
C ILE A 199 -14.39 -7.95 -13.17
N PRO A 200 -13.64 -8.69 -14.01
CA PRO A 200 -12.31 -8.26 -14.40
C PRO A 200 -12.38 -6.90 -15.13
N ASN A 201 -11.55 -5.93 -14.74
CA ASN A 201 -11.35 -4.61 -15.38
C ASN A 201 -12.44 -3.54 -15.09
N SER A 202 -12.89 -3.35 -13.84
CA SER A 202 -13.91 -2.34 -13.48
C SER A 202 -13.46 -1.03 -12.85
#